data_AF-A0A6B3FB26-F1
#
_entry.id   AF-A0A6B3FB26-F1
#
_cell.length_a   1.000
_cell.length_b   1.000
_cell.length_c   1.000
_cell.angle_alpha   90.00
_cell.angle_beta   90.00
_cell.angle_gamma   90.00
#
_symmetry.space_group_name_H-M   'P 1'
#
loop_
_entity.id
_entity.type
_entity.pdbx_description
1 polymer ?
#
loop_
_entity_poly.entity_id
_entity_poly.type
_entity_poly.pdbx_seq_one_letter_code
_entity_poly.pdbx_strand_id
1 'polypeptide(L)' 'GHLDLTGCMALGATGPILRSAGLPHDLRKAQPYCGYETYDFDIPTDDGCDSYGRFLIRMAEMRESLRIIE' A
#
# COMPACT_ATOMS: atom_id res chain seq x y z
N GLY A 1 17.66 -0.61 -1.53
CA GLY A 1 17.50 -1.07 -2.92
C GLY A 1 16.34 -0.33 -3.53
N HIS A 2 16.49 0.15 -4.76
CA HIS A 2 15.49 0.94 -5.48
C HIS A 2 14.78 0.06 -6.51
N LEU A 3 13.44 0.14 -6.57
CA LEU A 3 12.60 -0.60 -7.52
C LEU A 3 11.42 0.28 -7.90
N ASP A 4 11.42 0.74 -9.15
CA ASP A 4 10.41 1.63 -9.72
C ASP A 4 9.11 0.88 -10.05
N LEU A 5 8.08 1.61 -10.51
CA LEU A 5 6.78 1.03 -10.83
C LEU A 5 6.87 -0.03 -11.92
N THR A 6 7.68 0.21 -12.96
CA THR A 6 7.87 -0.75 -14.05
C THR A 6 8.50 -2.05 -13.54
N GLY A 7 9.55 -1.94 -12.72
CA GLY A 7 10.18 -3.09 -12.07
C GLY A 7 9.22 -3.83 -11.15
N CYS A 8 8.38 -3.12 -10.38
CA CYS A 8 7.34 -3.72 -9.56
C CYS A 8 6.37 -4.55 -10.40
N MET A 9 5.88 -4.01 -11.51
CA MET A 9 4.92 -4.69 -12.40
C MET A 9 5.54 -5.92 -13.07
N ALA A 10 6.78 -5.81 -13.56
CA ALA A 10 7.48 -6.92 -14.23
C ALA A 10 7.76 -8.11 -13.30
N LEU A 11 8.02 -7.84 -12.02
CA LEU A 11 8.31 -8.85 -11.00
C LEU A 11 7.05 -9.36 -10.28
N GLY A 12 5.87 -8.81 -10.58
CA GLY A 12 4.64 -9.14 -9.87
C GLY A 12 4.68 -8.73 -8.40
N ALA A 13 5.37 -7.63 -8.06
CA ALA A 13 5.43 -7.12 -6.70
C ALA A 13 4.07 -6.55 -6.27
N THR A 14 3.69 -6.75 -5.00
CA THR A 14 2.38 -6.37 -4.46
C THR A 14 2.49 -5.61 -3.14
N GLY A 15 1.37 -5.04 -2.70
CA GLY A 15 1.22 -4.43 -1.38
C GLY A 15 2.15 -3.23 -1.14
N PRO A 16 2.83 -3.14 0.03
CA PRO A 16 3.67 -1.98 0.37
C PRO A 16 4.82 -1.71 -0.60
N ILE A 17 5.29 -2.72 -1.33
CA ILE A 17 6.36 -2.55 -2.33
C ILE A 17 5.83 -1.78 -3.53
N LEU A 18 4.69 -2.21 -4.07
CA LEU A 18 4.04 -1.56 -5.21
C LEU A 18 3.55 -0.15 -4.85
N ARG A 19 3.03 0.03 -3.62
CA ARG A 19 2.59 1.33 -3.12
C ARG A 19 3.71 2.31 -2.85
N SER A 20 4.93 1.83 -2.57
CA SER A 20 6.13 2.68 -2.50
C SER A 20 6.64 3.16 -3.86
N ALA A 21 6.00 2.72 -4.94
CA ALA A 21 6.23 3.19 -6.31
C ALA A 21 5.03 3.98 -6.86
N GLY A 22 4.25 4.60 -5.97
CA GLY A 22 3.18 5.53 -6.32
C GLY A 22 1.85 4.92 -6.78
N LEU A 23 1.73 3.58 -6.90
CA LEU A 23 0.47 2.96 -7.33
C LEU A 23 -0.42 2.61 -6.13
N PRO A 24 -1.61 3.24 -5.95
CA PRO A 24 -2.52 3.00 -4.83
C PRO A 24 -3.33 1.70 -5.00
N HIS A 25 -2.64 0.57 -5.11
CA HIS A 25 -3.27 -0.74 -5.27
C HIS A 25 -3.34 -1.49 -3.93
N ASP A 26 -4.56 -1.68 -3.43
CA ASP A 26 -4.87 -2.50 -2.25
C ASP A 26 -6.13 -3.33 -2.51
N LEU A 27 -6.07 -4.63 -2.26
CA LEU A 27 -7.19 -5.54 -2.49
C LEU A 27 -8.41 -5.22 -1.62
N ARG A 28 -8.21 -4.70 -0.41
CA ARG A 28 -9.31 -4.36 0.51
C ARG A 28 -10.24 -3.28 -0.07
N LYS A 29 -9.75 -2.44 -1.00
CA LYS A 29 -10.58 -1.48 -1.76
C LYS A 29 -10.86 -1.92 -3.20
N ALA A 30 -9.88 -2.50 -3.90
CA ALA A 30 -10.05 -2.85 -5.31
C ALA A 30 -10.94 -4.09 -5.51
N GLN A 31 -10.89 -5.04 -4.57
CA GLN A 31 -11.71 -6.25 -4.54
C GLN A 31 -12.09 -6.54 -3.08
N PRO A 32 -12.97 -5.71 -2.47
CA PRO A 32 -13.28 -5.81 -1.05
C PRO A 32 -13.78 -7.20 -0.66
N TYR A 33 -13.40 -7.62 0.54
CA TYR A 33 -13.77 -8.92 1.11
C TYR A 33 -14.04 -8.74 2.61
N CYS A 34 -14.76 -9.67 3.24
CA CYS A 34 -15.00 -9.66 4.69
C CYS A 34 -15.54 -8.33 5.26
N GLY A 35 -16.31 -7.57 4.48
CA GLY A 35 -16.89 -6.30 4.91
C GLY A 35 -15.95 -5.10 4.81
N TYR A 36 -14.75 -5.22 4.20
CA TYR A 36 -13.83 -4.09 4.02
C TYR A 36 -14.45 -2.90 3.27
N GLU A 37 -15.50 -3.13 2.48
CA GLU A 37 -16.28 -2.10 1.78
C GLU A 37 -17.05 -1.14 2.70
N THR A 38 -17.24 -1.48 3.98
CA THR A 38 -17.98 -0.62 4.94
C THR A 38 -17.06 0.27 5.78
N TYR A 39 -15.74 0.02 5.75
CA TYR A 39 -14.77 0.81 6.50
C TYR A 39 -14.18 1.93 5.65
N ASP A 40 -13.96 3.08 6.28
CA ASP A 40 -13.28 4.22 5.64
C ASP A 40 -11.83 4.31 6.14
N PHE A 41 -10.89 4.10 5.22
CA PHE A 41 -9.45 4.18 5.47
C PHE A 41 -8.72 4.59 4.19
N ASP A 42 -7.54 5.17 4.31
CA ASP A 42 -6.76 5.62 3.17
C ASP A 42 -5.75 4.56 2.70
N ILE A 43 -5.41 4.57 1.40
CA ILE A 43 -4.33 3.74 0.86
C ILE A 43 -3.07 4.61 0.82
N PRO A 44 -2.11 4.44 1.75
CA PRO A 44 -0.89 5.23 1.71
C PRO A 44 -0.06 4.85 0.48
N THR A 45 0.51 5.87 -0.16
CA THR A 45 1.45 5.74 -1.28
C THR A 45 2.64 6.66 -1.08
N ASP A 46 3.74 6.33 -1.73
CA ASP A 46 5.01 7.03 -1.67
C ASP A 46 5.71 6.84 -3.03
N ASP A 47 6.55 7.78 -3.43
CA ASP A 47 7.24 7.77 -4.73
C ASP A 47 8.75 7.48 -4.63
N GLY A 48 9.27 7.23 -3.42
CA GLY A 48 10.69 7.00 -3.17
C GLY A 48 11.22 5.70 -3.79
N CYS A 49 10.36 4.73 -4.07
CA CYS A 49 10.69 3.45 -4.71
C CYS A 49 11.78 2.64 -3.98
N ASP A 50 12.12 2.97 -2.74
CA ASP A 50 13.24 2.42 -2.01
C ASP A 50 12.83 1.78 -0.68
N SER A 51 13.80 1.37 0.13
CA SER A 51 13.54 0.78 1.44
C SER A 51 12.92 1.77 2.43
N TYR A 52 13.19 3.06 2.30
CA TYR A 52 12.67 4.07 3.21
C TYR A 52 11.20 4.39 2.89
N GLY A 53 10.84 4.56 1.61
CA GLY A 53 9.44 4.68 1.19
C GLY A 53 8.60 3.49 1.66
N ARG A 54 9.12 2.27 1.49
CA ARG A 54 8.47 1.04 2.02
C ARG A 54 8.31 1.01 3.54
N PHE A 55 9.21 1.65 4.26
CA PHE A 55 9.11 1.79 5.72
C PHE A 55 8.01 2.80 6.08
N LEU A 56 7.99 3.97 5.43
CA LEU A 56 6.96 4.99 5.64
C LEU A 56 5.55 4.46 5.36
N ILE A 57 5.39 3.72 4.26
CA ILE A 57 4.12 3.05 3.92
C ILE A 57 3.64 2.15 5.06
N ARG A 58 4.51 1.30 5.61
CA ARG A 58 4.14 0.42 6.74
C ARG A 58 3.75 1.20 7.99
N MET A 59 4.45 2.28 8.29
CA MET A 59 4.11 3.15 9.42
C MET A 59 2.74 3.82 9.22
N ALA A 60 2.40 4.23 8.00
CA ALA A 60 1.08 4.77 7.67
C ALA A 60 -0.01 3.69 7.72
N GLU A 61 0.24 2.49 7.18
CA GLU A 61 -0.70 1.36 7.24
C GLU A 61 -1.05 0.95 8.67
N MET A 62 -0.11 1.04 9.61
CA MET A 62 -0.42 0.78 11.02
C MET A 62 -1.41 1.81 11.59
N ARG A 63 -1.31 3.08 11.18
CA ARG A 63 -2.27 4.12 11.60
C ARG A 63 -3.64 3.87 10.99
N GLU A 64 -3.70 3.55 9.70
CA GLU A 64 -4.97 3.20 9.04
C GLU A 64 -5.58 1.92 9.60
N SER A 65 -4.76 0.96 10.03
CA SER A 65 -5.24 -0.24 10.71
C SER A 65 -5.88 0.06 12.06
N LEU A 66 -5.37 1.04 12.81
CA LEU A 66 -6.02 1.50 14.05
C LEU A 66 -7.37 2.16 13.75
N ARG A 67 -7.46 2.97 12.68
CA ARG A 67 -8.74 3.59 12.25
C ARG A 67 -9.82 2.58 11.84
N ILE A 68 -9.42 1.41 11.34
CA ILE A 68 -10.37 0.33 10.99
C ILE A 68 -10.90 -0.37 12.25
N ILE A 69 -10.14 -0.35 13.35
CA ILE A 69 -10.50 -1.02 14.62
C ILE A 69 -11.36 -0.11 15.51
N GLU A 70 -11.13 1.21 15.47
CA GLU A 70 -11.94 2.23 16.18
C GLU A 70 -13.39 2.29 15.67
#